data_AF-A0A6L5JXG2-F1
#
_entry.id   AF-A0A6L5JXG2-F1
#
_cell.length_a   1.000
_cell.length_b   1.000
_cell.length_c   1.000
_cell.angle_alpha   90.00
_cell.angle_beta   90.00
_cell.angle_gamma   90.00
#
_symmetry.space_group_name_H-M   'P 1'
#
loop_
_entity.id
_entity.type
_entity.pdbx_description
1 polymer ?
#
loop_
_entity_poly.entity_id
_entity_poly.type
_entity_poly.pdbx_seq_one_letter_code
_entity_poly.pdbx_strand_id
1 'polypeptide(L)'
;MVRKSPGRSAALLSHTFEGHTFLFREDGYINMTKAAKAFGKKLSHFWASHQTKEYMEALSQMPGFRGIKLVISSRGRYGETWVHPKLTVFTARWLDVRFAVWCDLVIE
;
A
#
# COMPACT_ATOMS: atom_id res chain seq x y z
N MET A 1 26.16 24.54 0.39
CA MET A 1 26.24 23.07 0.60
C MET A 1 25.22 22.67 1.66
N VAL A 2 23.97 22.43 1.28
CA VAL A 2 22.92 22.02 2.23
C VAL A 2 22.95 20.50 2.34
N ARG A 3 23.40 20.00 3.49
CA ARG A 3 23.39 18.57 3.81
C ARG A 3 21.93 18.12 3.87
N LYS A 4 21.48 17.32 2.89
CA LYS A 4 20.24 16.55 3.02
C LYS A 4 20.40 15.66 4.25
N SER A 5 19.54 15.86 5.25
CA SER A 5 19.39 14.92 6.36
C SER A 5 19.16 13.52 5.79
N PRO A 6 19.89 12.48 6.25
CA PRO A 6 19.57 11.12 5.87
C PRO A 6 18.24 10.77 6.53
N GLY A 7 17.16 10.73 5.74
CA GLY A 7 15.90 10.18 6.21
C GLY A 7 16.17 8.76 6.69
N ARG A 8 15.97 8.52 7.98
CA ARG A 8 16.12 7.23 8.65
C ARG A 8 15.54 6.14 7.75
N SER A 9 16.36 5.19 7.29
CA SER A 9 15.86 4.03 6.55
C SER A 9 14.79 3.37 7.42
N ALA A 10 13.51 3.48 7.02
CA ALA A 10 12.44 2.82 7.74
C ALA A 10 12.73 1.31 7.70
N ALA A 11 12.75 0.65 8.86
CA ALA A 11 12.86 -0.79 8.86
C ALA A 11 11.68 -1.38 8.07
N LEU A 12 11.98 -2.38 7.25
CA LEU A 12 10.97 -3.09 6.48
C LEU A 12 10.73 -4.45 7.12
N LEU A 13 9.47 -4.73 7.43
CA LEU A 13 9.00 -6.04 7.83
C LEU A 13 8.67 -6.84 6.56
N SER A 14 9.01 -8.12 6.55
CA SER A 14 8.74 -9.00 5.42
C SER A 14 7.83 -10.14 5.84
N HIS A 15 6.75 -10.36 5.08
CA HIS A 15 5.87 -11.51 5.26
C HIS A 15 5.70 -12.25 3.93
N THR A 16 5.55 -13.57 3.99
CA THR A 16 5.44 -14.42 2.80
C THR A 16 4.04 -14.97 2.65
N PHE A 17 3.50 -14.91 1.43
CA PHE A 17 2.23 -15.52 1.04
C PHE A 17 2.41 -16.21 -0.31
N GLU A 18 2.04 -17.50 -0.39
CA GLU A 18 2.13 -18.33 -1.61
C GLU A 18 3.50 -18.23 -2.33
N GLY A 19 4.59 -18.19 -1.57
CA GLY A 19 5.95 -18.11 -2.11
C GLY A 19 6.42 -16.71 -2.54
N HIS A 20 5.57 -15.69 -2.39
CA HIS A 20 5.92 -14.29 -2.63
C HIS A 20 6.18 -13.54 -1.32
N THR A 21 7.26 -12.75 -1.28
CA THR A 21 7.58 -11.87 -0.14
C THR A 21 7.03 -10.47 -0.36
N PHE A 22 6.22 -10.01 0.59
CA PHE A 22 5.63 -8.67 0.62
C PHE A 22 6.28 -7.85 1.74
N LEU A 23 6.46 -6.56 1.48
CA LEU A 23 7.16 -5.64 2.38
C LEU A 23 6.18 -4.67 3.02
N PHE A 24 6.34 -4.50 4.32
CA PHE A 24 5.60 -3.56 5.15
C PHE A 24 6.58 -2.61 5.82
N ARG A 25 6.16 -1.36 6.00
CA ARG A 25 6.86 -0.39 6.84
C ARG A 25 6.43 -0.58 8.29
N GLU A 26 7.22 -0.06 9.23
CA GLU A 26 6.85 -0.03 10.67
C GLU A 26 5.50 0.66 10.93
N ASP A 27 5.10 1.63 10.11
CA ASP A 27 3.79 2.29 10.19
C ASP A 27 2.65 1.50 9.52
N GLY A 28 2.90 0.22 9.21
CA GLY A 28 1.93 -0.71 8.63
C GLY A 28 1.68 -0.55 7.13
N TYR A 29 2.28 0.44 6.47
CA TYR A 29 2.09 0.61 5.03
C TYR A 29 2.68 -0.56 4.24
N ILE A 30 1.92 -1.13 3.33
CA ILE A 30 2.36 -2.21 2.44
C ILE A 30 2.89 -1.67 1.11
N ASN A 31 3.93 -2.30 0.57
CA ASN A 31 4.42 -2.04 -0.78
C ASN A 31 3.49 -2.68 -1.83
N MET A 32 2.56 -1.89 -2.32
CA MET A 32 1.53 -2.36 -3.25
C MET A 32 2.07 -2.51 -4.68
N THR A 33 3.16 -1.82 -5.04
CA THR A 33 3.81 -2.00 -6.36
C THR A 33 4.34 -3.44 -6.51
N LYS A 34 5.02 -3.95 -5.48
CA LYS A 34 5.51 -5.34 -5.47
C LYS A 34 4.35 -6.32 -5.45
N ALA A 35 3.30 -6.03 -4.67
CA ALA A 35 2.13 -6.88 -4.63
C ALA A 35 1.44 -7.00 -6.00
N ALA A 36 1.11 -5.88 -6.63
CA ALA A 36 0.47 -5.90 -7.94
C ALA A 36 1.32 -6.61 -9.01
N LYS A 37 2.65 -6.46 -8.95
CA LYS A 37 3.56 -7.19 -9.84
C LYS A 37 3.47 -8.72 -9.63
N ALA A 38 3.43 -9.20 -8.39
CA ALA A 38 3.30 -10.62 -8.08
C ALA A 38 2.01 -11.24 -8.67
N PHE A 39 0.92 -10.47 -8.64
CA PHE A 39 -0.37 -10.88 -9.22
C PHE A 39 -0.55 -10.48 -10.70
N GLY A 40 0.49 -9.97 -11.37
CA GLY A 40 0.44 -9.58 -12.78
C GLY A 40 -0.53 -8.41 -13.09
N LYS A 41 -0.88 -7.57 -12.11
CA LYS A 41 -1.83 -6.47 -12.27
C LYS A 41 -1.13 -5.10 -12.32
N LYS A 42 -1.76 -4.14 -13.01
CA LYS A 42 -1.29 -2.75 -13.11
C LYS A 42 -2.04 -1.86 -12.14
N LEU A 43 -1.35 -1.31 -11.13
CA LEU A 43 -1.99 -0.47 -10.12
C LEU A 43 -2.73 0.75 -10.66
N SER A 44 -2.28 1.31 -11.79
CA SER A 44 -2.98 2.41 -12.44
C SER A 44 -4.44 2.07 -12.79
N HIS A 45 -4.74 0.81 -13.12
CA HIS A 45 -6.11 0.37 -13.39
C HIS A 45 -6.97 0.43 -12.12
N PHE A 46 -6.40 0.01 -10.99
CA PHE A 46 -7.07 0.08 -9.70
C PHE A 46 -7.38 1.52 -9.29
N TRP A 47 -6.39 2.43 -9.39
CA TRP A 47 -6.56 3.84 -9.04
C TRP A 47 -7.48 4.61 -10.01
N ALA A 48 -7.57 4.16 -11.27
CA ALA A 48 -8.45 4.77 -12.25
C ALA A 48 -9.94 4.47 -11.98
N SER A 49 -10.24 3.34 -11.33
CA SER A 49 -11.60 2.89 -11.02
C SER A 49 -12.40 3.94 -10.24
N HIS A 50 -13.65 4.14 -10.65
CA HIS A 50 -14.58 5.02 -9.95
C HIS A 50 -14.82 4.56 -8.51
N GLN A 51 -15.10 3.26 -8.31
CA GLN A 51 -15.31 2.68 -6.98
C GLN A 51 -14.10 2.89 -6.05
N THR A 52 -12.88 2.80 -6.58
CA THR A 52 -11.67 3.04 -5.79
C THR A 52 -11.59 4.50 -5.34
N LYS A 53 -11.89 5.44 -6.23
CA LYS A 53 -11.90 6.88 -5.90
C LYS A 53 -12.95 7.20 -4.86
N GLU A 54 -14.17 6.68 -5.03
CA GLU A 54 -15.26 6.86 -4.06
C GLU A 54 -14.91 6.29 -2.68
N TYR A 55 -14.35 5.08 -2.63
CA TYR A 55 -13.93 4.46 -1.37
C TYR A 55 -12.84 5.29 -0.67
N MET A 56 -11.82 5.73 -1.43
CA MET A 56 -10.73 6.55 -0.87
C MET A 56 -11.23 7.91 -0.37
N GLU A 57 -12.14 8.55 -1.11
CA GLU A 57 -12.78 9.79 -0.68
C GLU A 57 -13.53 9.58 0.64
N ALA A 58 -14.43 8.59 0.69
CA ALA A 58 -15.19 8.27 1.89
C ALA A 58 -14.28 7.97 3.09
N LEU A 59 -13.23 7.16 2.91
CA LEU A 59 -12.26 6.86 3.96
C LEU A 59 -11.53 8.11 4.45
N SER A 60 -11.12 9.00 3.54
CA SER A 60 -10.39 10.22 3.89
C SER A 60 -11.21 11.21 4.72
N GLN A 61 -12.54 11.15 4.62
CA GLN A 61 -13.46 12.02 5.37
C GLN A 61 -13.74 11.54 6.79
N MET A 62 -13.42 10.27 7.10
CA MET A 62 -13.65 9.69 8.42
C MET A 62 -12.79 10.37 9.49
N PRO A 63 -13.32 10.57 10.72
CA PRO A 63 -12.53 11.02 11.86
C PRO A 63 -11.29 10.13 12.04
N GLY A 64 -10.13 10.75 12.25
CA GLY A 64 -8.84 10.05 12.36
C GLY A 64 -8.10 9.81 11.03
N PHE A 65 -8.76 9.98 9.88
CA PHE A 65 -8.13 9.82 8.55
C PHE A 65 -7.97 11.13 7.78
N ARG A 66 -8.57 12.22 8.26
CA ARG A 66 -8.39 13.55 7.68
C ARG A 66 -6.91 13.94 7.69
N GLY A 67 -6.35 14.22 6.53
CA GLY A 67 -4.93 14.57 6.36
C GLY A 67 -3.97 13.38 6.38
N ILE A 68 -4.45 12.14 6.61
CA ILE A 68 -3.65 10.92 6.48
C ILE A 68 -3.42 10.61 5.01
N LYS A 69 -2.17 10.27 4.65
CA LYS A 69 -1.82 9.88 3.28
C LYS A 69 -2.19 8.42 3.04
N LEU A 70 -3.40 8.14 2.55
CA LEU A 70 -3.84 6.77 2.26
C LEU A 70 -2.94 6.04 1.25
N VAL A 71 -2.31 6.80 0.34
CA VAL A 71 -1.36 6.30 -0.65
C VAL A 71 -0.14 7.22 -0.71
N ILE A 72 1.06 6.64 -0.67
CA ILE A 72 2.34 7.35 -0.80
C ILE A 72 3.07 6.77 -2.00
N SER A 73 3.24 7.57 -3.05
CA SER A 73 3.92 7.15 -4.28
C SER A 73 5.18 7.96 -4.52
N SER A 74 6.31 7.29 -4.78
CA SER A 74 7.53 7.91 -5.29
C SER A 74 7.61 7.76 -6.81
N ARG A 75 8.13 8.78 -7.50
CA ARG A 75 8.33 8.78 -8.96
C ARG A 75 9.77 8.32 -9.29
N GLY A 76 9.96 7.82 -10.51
CA GLY A 76 11.27 7.46 -11.06
C GLY A 76 11.47 5.95 -11.23
N ARG A 77 12.68 5.54 -11.62
CA ARG A 77 13.03 4.13 -11.96
C ARG A 77 12.74 3.14 -10.84
N TYR A 78 12.83 3.59 -9.59
CA TYR A 78 12.59 2.79 -8.39
C TYR A 78 11.37 3.30 -7.61
N GLY A 79 10.41 3.89 -8.32
CA GLY A 79 9.17 4.38 -7.74
C GLY A 79 8.35 3.23 -7.16
N GLU A 80 7.91 3.41 -5.91
CA GLU A 80 7.06 2.45 -5.20
C GLU A 80 5.81 3.15 -4.67
N THR A 81 4.71 2.43 -4.64
CA THR A 81 3.44 2.85 -4.06
C THR A 81 3.23 2.10 -2.77
N TRP A 82 3.16 2.86 -1.68
CA TRP A 82 2.88 2.38 -0.34
C TRP A 82 1.43 2.69 0.01
N VAL A 83 0.69 1.69 0.50
CA VAL A 83 -0.74 1.81 0.82
C VAL A 83 -0.95 1.69 2.32
N HIS A 84 -1.75 2.60 2.87
CA HIS A 84 -2.07 2.66 4.30
C HIS A 84 -2.80 1.37 4.75
N PRO A 85 -2.57 0.87 5.98
CA PRO A 85 -3.23 -0.32 6.55
C PRO A 85 -4.75 -0.39 6.27
N LYS A 86 -5.48 0.67 6.59
CA LYS A 86 -6.95 0.74 6.41
C LYS A 86 -7.44 0.76 4.95
N LEU A 87 -6.55 0.93 3.98
CA LEU A 87 -6.84 0.78 2.54
C LEU A 87 -6.29 -0.54 1.97
N THR A 88 -5.47 -1.27 2.74
CA THR A 88 -4.73 -2.43 2.25
C THR A 88 -5.65 -3.59 1.90
N VAL A 89 -6.61 -3.96 2.76
CA VAL A 89 -7.50 -5.09 2.48
C VAL A 89 -8.38 -4.82 1.24
N PHE A 90 -8.83 -3.58 1.05
CA PHE A 90 -9.60 -3.18 -0.12
C PHE A 90 -8.78 -3.28 -1.42
N THR A 91 -7.54 -2.78 -1.41
CA THR A 91 -6.61 -2.90 -2.55
C THR A 91 -6.18 -4.34 -2.83
N ALA A 92 -5.88 -5.10 -1.78
CA ALA A 92 -5.50 -6.51 -1.87
C ALA A 92 -6.64 -7.36 -2.46
N ARG A 93 -7.90 -7.07 -2.13
CA ARG A 93 -9.06 -7.80 -2.65
C ARG A 93 -9.24 -7.67 -4.14
N TRP A 94 -8.82 -6.54 -4.71
CA TRP A 94 -8.77 -6.39 -6.16
C TRP A 94 -7.66 -7.23 -6.80
N LEU A 95 -6.56 -7.51 -6.10
CA LEU A 95 -5.50 -8.41 -6.58
C LEU A 95 -5.98 -9.86 -6.55
N ASP A 96 -6.34 -10.33 -5.36
CA ASP A 96 -6.81 -11.69 -5.09
C ASP A 96 -7.52 -11.74 -3.72
N VAL A 97 -8.58 -12.55 -3.63
CA VAL A 97 -9.39 -12.62 -2.40
C VAL A 97 -8.64 -13.30 -1.26
N ARG A 98 -7.83 -14.33 -1.52
CA ARG A 98 -7.07 -15.05 -0.49
C ARG A 98 -5.95 -14.17 0.05
N PHE A 99 -5.30 -13.42 -0.83
CA PHE A 99 -4.31 -12.41 -0.45
C PHE A 99 -4.91 -11.32 0.45
N ALA A 100 -6.14 -10.88 0.17
CA ALA A 100 -6.82 -9.91 1.01
C ALA A 100 -7.13 -10.44 2.41
N VAL A 101 -7.60 -11.68 2.51
CA VAL A 101 -7.83 -12.34 3.81
C VAL A 101 -6.53 -12.46 4.58
N TRP A 102 -5.44 -12.88 3.92
CA TRP A 102 -4.14 -12.94 4.56
C TRP A 102 -3.65 -11.57 5.04
N CYS A 103 -3.81 -10.51 4.23
CA CYS A 103 -3.47 -9.15 4.67
C CYS A 103 -4.28 -8.72 5.90
N ASP A 104 -5.57 -9.05 5.97
CA ASP A 104 -6.44 -8.75 7.11
C ASP A 104 -5.98 -9.43 8.41
N LEU A 105 -5.34 -10.60 8.30
CA LEU A 105 -4.78 -11.33 9.45
C LEU A 105 -3.37 -10.86 9.85
N VAL A 106 -2.63 -10.21 8.94
CA VAL A 106 -1.26 -9.74 9.18
C VAL A 106 -1.22 -8.29 9.66
N ILE A 107 -2.23 -7.49 9.28
CA ILE A 107 -2.29 -6.06 9.57
C ILE A 107 -3.16 -5.84 10.81
N GLU A 108 -2.54 -5.38 11.91
CA GLU A 108 -3.22 -4.90 13.12
C GLU A 108 -3.16 -3.37 13.23
#